data_AF-A0A0B0EKX1-F1
#
_entry.id   AF-A0A0B0EKX1-F1
#
_cell.length_a   1.000
_cell.length_b   1.000
_cell.length_c   1.000
_cell.angle_alpha   90.00
_cell.angle_beta   90.00
_cell.angle_gamma   90.00
#
_symmetry.space_group_name_H-M   'P 1'
#
loop_
_entity.id
_entity.type
_entity.pdbx_description
1 polymer ?
#
loop_
_entity_poly.entity_id
_entity_poly.type
_entity_poly.pdbx_seq_one_letter_code
_entity_poly.pdbx_strand_id
1 'polypeptide(L)'
;MIYLVLPRGNNFGWGVCGKYLVKEISDITDVKYITDSFGVEDIGDEYEFHFLKSKLLSETDAKEFSRDVNRRVGSPVLQAIGNQA
;
A
#
# COMPACT_ATOMS: atom_id res chain seq x y z
N MET A 1 -1.80 -10.76 -9.03
CA MET A 1 -1.71 -9.35 -8.61
C MET A 1 -2.65 -9.14 -7.44
N ILE A 2 -2.22 -8.42 -6.39
CA ILE A 2 -3.06 -8.07 -5.23
C ILE A 2 -2.88 -6.57 -4.93
N TYR A 3 -3.98 -5.88 -4.64
CA TYR A 3 -3.96 -4.51 -4.11
C TYR A 3 -3.85 -4.53 -2.59
N LEU A 4 -2.85 -3.82 -2.04
CA LEU A 4 -2.67 -3.68 -0.60
C LEU A 4 -3.02 -2.24 -0.20
N VAL A 5 -4.15 -2.06 0.47
CA VAL A 5 -4.62 -0.76 0.98
C VAL A 5 -4.32 -0.73 2.48
N LEU A 6 -3.10 -0.37 2.84
CA LEU A 6 -2.58 -0.52 4.20
C LEU A 6 -1.85 0.74 4.66
N PRO A 7 -2.05 1.19 5.92
CA PRO A 7 -1.37 2.35 6.44
C PRO A 7 0.14 2.09 6.60
N ARG A 8 0.89 3.20 6.58
CA ARG A 8 2.34 3.25 6.69
C ARG A 8 2.77 3.74 8.07
N GLY A 9 2.77 2.88 9.09
CA GLY A 9 3.30 3.30 10.38
C GLY A 9 3.35 2.20 11.42
N ASN A 10 4.37 2.26 12.28
CA ASN A 10 4.59 1.32 13.39
C ASN A 10 3.48 1.37 14.46
N ASN A 11 2.59 2.38 14.41
CA ASN A 11 1.58 2.67 15.43
C ASN A 11 0.14 2.27 15.05
N PHE A 12 -0.10 1.65 13.90
CA PHE A 12 -1.44 1.20 13.51
C PHE A 12 -1.73 -0.22 14.04
N GLY A 13 -1.94 -0.33 15.36
CA GLY A 13 -2.72 -1.35 16.07
C GLY A 13 -2.31 -2.84 16.00
N TRP A 14 -1.58 -3.28 14.98
CA TRP A 14 -1.38 -4.71 14.69
C TRP A 14 0.10 -5.12 14.63
N GLY A 15 1.04 -4.19 14.83
CA GLY A 15 2.48 -4.49 14.79
C GLY A 15 3.00 -4.91 13.40
N VAL A 16 2.13 -4.99 12.39
CA VAL A 16 2.46 -5.29 11.00
C VAL A 16 2.31 -4.01 10.19
N CYS A 17 3.43 -3.32 9.96
CA CYS A 17 3.46 -2.22 9.00
C CYS A 17 3.12 -2.73 7.60
N GLY A 18 2.33 -1.96 6.84
CA GLY A 18 2.04 -2.26 5.43
C GLY A 18 3.29 -2.57 4.61
N LYS A 19 4.44 -1.96 4.96
CA LYS A 19 5.73 -2.25 4.33
C LYS A 19 6.16 -3.72 4.38
N TYR A 20 5.93 -4.42 5.49
CA TYR A 20 6.32 -5.82 5.62
C TYR A 20 5.42 -6.71 4.76
N LEU A 21 4.10 -6.48 4.77
CA LEU A 21 3.17 -7.21 3.92
C LEU A 21 3.46 -6.99 2.43
N VAL A 22 3.81 -5.75 2.04
CA VAL A 22 4.22 -5.46 0.65
C VAL A 22 5.46 -6.24 0.27
N LYS A 23 6.46 -6.35 1.15
CA LYS A 23 7.70 -7.13 0.91
C LYS A 23 7.39 -8.61 0.76
N GLU A 24 6.79 -9.24 1.76
CA GLU A 24 6.54 -10.69 1.77
C GLU A 24 5.62 -11.13 0.63
N ILE A 25 4.57 -10.38 0.32
CA ILE A 25 3.62 -10.75 -0.76
C ILE A 25 4.24 -10.51 -2.15
N SER A 26 5.18 -9.57 -2.28
CA SER A 26 5.85 -9.30 -3.56
C SER A 26 6.66 -10.49 -4.07
N ASP A 27 7.10 -11.39 -3.18
CA ASP A 27 7.81 -12.61 -3.55
C ASP A 27 6.86 -13.72 -4.07
N ILE A 28 5.55 -13.56 -3.84
CA ILE A 28 4.51 -14.53 -4.23
C ILE A 28 3.78 -14.06 -5.50
N THR A 29 3.46 -12.77 -5.60
CA THR A 29 2.70 -12.18 -6.71
C THR A 29 3.05 -10.71 -6.88
N ASP A 30 2.71 -10.13 -8.04
CA ASP A 30 2.72 -8.67 -8.19
C ASP A 30 1.79 -7.98 -7.16
N VAL A 31 2.27 -6.85 -6.64
CA VAL A 31 1.63 -6.08 -5.57
C VAL A 31 1.51 -4.63 -6.00
N LYS A 32 0.31 -4.07 -5.82
CA LYS A 32 0.06 -2.64 -5.93
C LYS A 32 -0.24 -2.05 -4.56
N TYR A 33 0.66 -1.22 -4.07
CA TYR A 33 0.57 -0.60 -2.76
C TYR A 33 -0.19 0.73 -2.84
N ILE A 34 -1.25 0.85 -2.05
CA ILE A 34 -2.10 2.02 -1.94
C ILE A 34 -2.01 2.52 -0.50
N THR A 35 -1.40 3.68 -0.34
CA THR A 35 -1.14 4.34 0.95
C THR A 35 -0.98 5.83 0.72
N ASP A 36 -1.05 6.62 1.80
CA ASP A 36 -0.67 8.03 1.76
C ASP A 36 0.78 8.23 1.32
N SER A 37 1.09 9.39 0.73
CA SER A 37 2.44 9.76 0.30
C SER A 37 3.46 9.64 1.43
N PHE A 38 4.69 9.22 1.13
CA PHE A 38 5.76 9.06 2.11
C PHE A 38 7.14 9.42 1.53
N GLY A 39 8.05 9.82 2.42
CA GLY A 39 9.45 10.07 2.16
C GLY A 39 10.36 8.96 2.69
N VAL A 40 11.67 9.10 2.48
CA VAL A 40 12.69 8.17 3.00
C VAL A 40 12.69 8.22 4.54
N GLU A 41 12.48 9.39 5.10
CA GLU A 41 12.39 9.68 6.53
C GLU A 41 11.26 8.92 7.25
N ASP A 42 10.16 8.63 6.55
CA ASP A 42 9.05 7.83 7.08
C ASP A 42 9.41 6.33 7.18
N ILE A 43 10.35 5.87 6.35
CA ILE A 43 10.75 4.46 6.23
C ILE A 43 11.98 4.17 7.08
N GLY A 44 12.92 5.12 7.15
CA GLY A 44 14.20 5.00 7.85
C GLY A 44 15.28 4.22 7.08
N ASP A 45 14.98 3.77 5.86
CA ASP A 45 15.90 3.03 4.99
C ASP A 45 15.63 3.36 3.51
N GLU A 46 16.69 3.70 2.76
CA GLU A 46 16.61 4.17 1.37
C GLU A 46 16.25 3.04 0.39
N TYR A 47 16.76 1.83 0.61
CA TYR A 47 16.45 0.68 -0.24
C TYR A 47 15.00 0.21 -0.06
N GLU A 48 14.54 0.15 1.20
CA GLU A 48 13.14 -0.12 1.50
C GLU A 48 12.24 0.97 0.90
N PHE A 49 12.63 2.25 1.00
CA PHE A 49 11.88 3.34 0.38
C PHE A 49 11.73 3.14 -1.13
N HIS A 50 12.83 2.90 -1.85
CA HIS A 50 12.78 2.70 -3.30
C HIS A 50 11.97 1.47 -3.69
N PHE A 51 12.09 0.38 -2.94
CA PHE A 51 11.28 -0.81 -3.13
C PHE A 51 9.79 -0.49 -2.97
N LEU A 52 9.37 0.12 -1.86
CA LEU A 52 7.97 0.46 -1.61
C LEU A 52 7.43 1.45 -2.65
N LYS A 53 8.24 2.43 -3.04
CA LYS A 53 7.89 3.41 -4.09
C LYS A 53 7.65 2.73 -5.43
N SER A 54 8.41 1.70 -5.78
CA SER A 54 8.21 0.92 -7.00
C SER A 54 6.91 0.12 -7.02
N LYS A 55 6.31 -0.14 -5.85
CA LYS A 55 5.03 -0.85 -5.70
C LYS A 55 3.82 0.07 -5.72
N LEU A 56 4.02 1.39 -5.70
CA LEU A 56 2.92 2.34 -5.79
C LEU A 56 2.16 2.21 -7.12
N LEU A 57 0.91 2.67 -7.11
CA LEU A 57 0.13 2.85 -8.34
C LEU A 57 0.87 3.79 -9.30
N SER A 58 0.74 3.52 -10.61
CA SER A 58 1.14 4.51 -11.60
C SER A 58 0.29 5.78 -11.45
N GLU A 59 0.76 6.93 -11.92
CA GLU A 59 -0.02 8.17 -11.86
C GLU A 59 -1.39 8.05 -12.55
N THR A 60 -1.45 7.27 -13.64
CA THR A 60 -2.68 6.99 -14.36
C THR A 60 -3.63 6.17 -13.50
N ASP A 61 -3.14 5.10 -12.88
CA ASP A 61 -3.95 4.25 -11.98
C ASP A 61 -4.40 5.06 -10.75
N ALA A 62 -3.52 5.84 -10.13
CA ALA A 62 -3.87 6.65 -8.96
C ALA A 62 -5.00 7.65 -9.25
N LYS A 63 -4.98 8.31 -10.41
CA LYS A 63 -6.07 9.20 -10.88
C LYS A 63 -7.37 8.45 -11.13
N GLU A 64 -7.28 7.20 -11.54
CA GLU A 64 -8.44 6.34 -11.73
C GLU A 64 -9.04 5.85 -10.39
N PHE A 65 -8.20 5.57 -9.40
CA PHE A 65 -8.63 5.16 -8.05
C PHE A 65 -9.23 6.32 -7.23
N SER A 66 -8.84 7.57 -7.49
CA SER A 66 -9.32 8.74 -6.73
C SER A 66 -10.64 9.34 -7.22
N ARG A 67 -11.17 8.88 -8.36
CA ARG A 67 -12.39 9.45 -8.98
C ARG A 67 -13.70 8.96 -8.37
N ASP A 68 -13.72 7.77 -7.78
CA ASP A 68 -14.95 7.16 -7.26
C ASP A 68 -14.68 6.43 -5.93
N VAL A 69 -15.54 6.67 -4.95
CA VAL A 69 -15.43 6.09 -3.60
C VAL A 69 -15.73 4.59 -3.62
N ASN A 70 -16.54 4.12 -4.56
CA ASN A 70 -16.91 2.70 -4.69
C ASN A 70 -16.51 2.16 -6.05
N ARG A 71 -15.25 1.70 -6.16
CA ARG A 71 -14.72 1.15 -7.41
C ARG A 71 -14.56 -0.37 -7.33
N ARG A 72 -15.02 -1.06 -8.39
CA ARG A 72 -14.62 -2.44 -8.65
C ARG A 72 -13.20 -2.47 -9.20
N VAL A 73 -12.35 -3.27 -8.57
CA VAL A 73 -10.99 -3.54 -9.06
C VAL A 73 -10.93 -4.91 -9.74
N GLY A 74 -9.97 -5.09 -10.65
CA GLY A 74 -9.80 -6.33 -11.41
C GLY A 74 -9.03 -7.43 -10.66
N SER A 75 -8.69 -7.23 -9.39
CA SER A 75 -7.88 -8.17 -8.60
C SER A 75 -8.22 -8.08 -7.11
N PRO A 76 -7.89 -9.11 -6.32
CA PRO A 76 -8.16 -9.11 -4.89
C PRO A 76 -7.55 -7.90 -4.16
N VAL A 77 -8.24 -7.44 -3.13
CA VAL A 77 -7.83 -6.34 -2.25
C VAL A 77 -7.64 -6.87 -0.85
N LEU A 78 -6.50 -6.57 -0.24
CA LEU A 78 -6.31 -6.66 1.20
C LEU A 78 -6.28 -5.23 1.75
N GLN A 79 -7.28 -4.88 2.54
CA GLN A 79 -7.47 -3.55 3.07
C GLN A 79 -7.52 -3.57 4.59
N ALA A 80 -6.84 -2.60 5.22
CA ALA A 80 -7.03 -2.34 6.63
C ALA A 80 -8.43 -1.77 6.87
N ILE A 81 -9.23 -2.46 7.68
CA ILE A 81 -10.53 -1.96 8.13
C ILE A 81 -10.30 -1.24 9.46
N GLY A 82 -10.42 0.09 9.44
CA GLY A 82 -10.53 0.87 10.66
C GLY A 82 -11.97 0.85 11.18
N ASN A 83 -12.15 0.94 12.50
CA ASN A 83 -13.44 1.36 13.05
C ASN A 83 -13.62 2.85 12.70
N GLN A 84 -14.30 3.15 11.59
CA GLN A 84 -14.92 4.46 11.46
C GLN A 84 -16.14 4.47 12.40
N ALA A 85 -16.03 5.22 13.50
CA ALA A 85 -17.16 5.68 14.28
C ALA A 85 -17.67 7.01 13.71
#